data_AF-A0A1A9T1B6-F1
#
_entry.id   AF-A0A1A9T1B6-F1
#
_cell.length_a   1.000
_cell.length_b   1.000
_cell.length_c   1.000
_cell.angle_alpha   90.00
_cell.angle_beta   90.00
_cell.angle_gamma   90.00
#
_symmetry.space_group_name_H-M   'P 1'
#
loop_
_entity.id
_entity.type
_entity.pdbx_description
1 polymer ?
#
loop_
_entity_poly.entity_id
_entity_poly.type
_entity_poly.pdbx_seq_one_letter_code
_entity_poly.pdbx_strand_id
1 'polypeptide(L)'
;MTLPDPATVVPRLFALYGGKDKFFEAMDSRQQEFFALWEHDSENIGRVLHAHLVVEHFLTAHLQAQNPKLAPISGARLTFAQKVALIGDNDQTAKLLIPGLLGLNKVRNRLAHKLKVEIDAEDIQAIFSVELYAATLKEKQNPKPEDPLWVLEDFAKFAGTLLQSSAAPDNALWAKAFENA
;
A
#
# COMPACT_ATOMS: atom_id res chain seq x y z
N MET A 1 -10.26 -20.39 -37.42
CA MET A 1 -10.72 -21.64 -36.77
C MET A 1 -12.06 -21.31 -36.12
N THR A 2 -13.16 -21.91 -36.57
CA THR A 2 -14.48 -21.70 -35.98
C THR A 2 -14.59 -22.45 -34.66
N LEU A 3 -15.11 -21.80 -33.62
CA LEU A 3 -15.37 -22.46 -32.34
C LEU A 3 -16.44 -23.55 -32.55
N PRO A 4 -16.29 -24.74 -31.93
CA PRO A 4 -17.27 -25.81 -32.04
C PRO A 4 -18.59 -25.42 -31.36
N ASP A 5 -19.70 -25.95 -31.88
CA ASP A 5 -21.05 -25.71 -31.36
C ASP A 5 -21.17 -26.23 -29.90
N PRO A 6 -21.48 -25.35 -28.92
CA PRO A 6 -21.65 -25.73 -27.52
C PRO A 6 -22.63 -26.89 -27.31
N ALA A 7 -23.69 -26.99 -28.13
CA ALA A 7 -24.68 -28.06 -28.04
C ALA A 7 -24.08 -29.44 -28.32
N THR A 8 -22.96 -29.51 -29.05
CA THR A 8 -22.22 -30.75 -29.33
C THR A 8 -21.08 -30.99 -28.34
N VAL A 9 -20.50 -29.92 -27.79
CA VAL A 9 -19.35 -29.98 -26.89
C VAL A 9 -19.74 -30.44 -25.49
N VAL A 10 -20.84 -29.91 -24.94
CA VAL A 10 -21.25 -30.20 -23.55
C VAL A 10 -21.62 -31.67 -23.32
N PRO A 11 -22.44 -32.33 -24.16
CA PRO A 11 -22.73 -33.76 -24.00
C PRO A 11 -21.48 -34.62 -24.13
N ARG A 12 -20.57 -34.25 -25.04
CA ARG A 12 -19.29 -34.94 -25.21
C ARG A 12 -18.40 -34.79 -23.98
N LEU A 13 -18.36 -33.61 -23.37
CA LEU A 13 -17.67 -33.38 -22.09
C LEU A 13 -18.25 -34.27 -20.99
N PHE A 14 -19.59 -34.31 -20.83
CA PHE A 14 -20.21 -35.19 -19.83
C PHE A 14 -19.81 -36.65 -20.06
N ALA A 15 -19.84 -37.14 -21.30
CA ALA A 15 -19.41 -38.50 -21.61
C ALA A 15 -17.95 -38.75 -21.23
N LEU A 16 -17.05 -37.80 -21.51
CA LEU A 16 -15.62 -37.91 -21.19
C LEU A 16 -15.33 -37.89 -19.69
N TYR A 17 -16.11 -37.16 -18.90
CA TYR A 17 -16.01 -37.17 -17.43
C TYR A 17 -16.72 -38.38 -16.80
N GLY A 18 -17.38 -39.23 -17.59
CA GLY A 18 -18.10 -40.41 -17.12
C GLY A 18 -19.49 -40.10 -16.54
N GLY A 19 -20.09 -38.98 -16.95
CA GLY A 19 -21.42 -38.54 -16.56
C GLY A 19 -21.50 -37.03 -16.30
N LYS A 20 -22.73 -36.52 -16.29
CA LYS A 20 -23.03 -35.12 -15.92
C LYS A 20 -22.58 -34.82 -14.50
N ASP A 21 -22.86 -35.72 -13.56
CA ASP A 21 -22.59 -35.49 -12.12
C ASP A 21 -21.08 -35.39 -11.85
N LYS A 22 -20.28 -36.32 -12.38
CA LYS A 22 -18.81 -36.28 -12.30
C LYS A 22 -18.21 -35.04 -12.94
N PHE A 23 -18.81 -34.53 -14.01
CA PHE A 23 -18.39 -33.28 -14.62
C PHE A 23 -18.60 -32.11 -13.64
N PHE A 24 -19.80 -31.97 -13.06
CA PHE A 24 -20.10 -30.88 -12.14
C PHE A 24 -19.28 -30.98 -10.85
N GLU A 25 -19.09 -32.17 -10.28
CA GLU A 25 -18.19 -32.38 -9.14
C GLU A 25 -16.76 -31.89 -9.44
N ALA A 26 -16.23 -32.21 -10.63
CA ALA A 26 -14.92 -31.76 -11.05
C ALA A 26 -14.85 -30.25 -11.33
N MET A 27 -15.92 -29.64 -11.85
CA MET A 27 -15.99 -28.19 -12.05
C MET A 27 -16.10 -27.44 -10.72
N ASP A 28 -16.95 -27.91 -9.81
CA ASP A 28 -17.17 -27.31 -8.50
C ASP A 28 -15.87 -27.31 -7.68
N SER A 29 -15.11 -28.42 -7.70
CA SER A 29 -13.81 -28.48 -7.03
C SER A 29 -12.81 -27.46 -7.59
N ARG A 30 -12.73 -27.31 -8.91
CA ARG A 30 -11.85 -26.29 -9.54
C ARG A 30 -12.33 -24.87 -9.30
N GLN A 31 -13.64 -24.68 -9.26
CA GLN A 31 -14.26 -23.39 -8.99
C GLN A 31 -14.02 -22.96 -7.53
N GLN A 32 -14.08 -23.89 -6.59
CA GLN A 32 -13.72 -23.65 -5.19
C GLN A 32 -12.25 -23.25 -5.06
N GLU A 33 -11.33 -23.93 -5.74
CA GLU A 33 -9.91 -23.54 -5.76
C GLU A 33 -9.71 -22.13 -6.33
N PHE A 34 -10.38 -21.81 -7.44
CA PHE A 34 -10.34 -20.48 -8.03
C PHE A 34 -10.89 -19.41 -7.08
N PHE A 35 -12.07 -19.62 -6.49
CA PHE A 35 -12.66 -18.65 -5.57
C PHE A 35 -11.85 -18.50 -4.30
N ALA A 36 -11.26 -19.58 -3.79
CA ALA A 36 -10.35 -19.52 -2.66
C ALA A 36 -9.09 -18.68 -2.96
N LEU A 37 -8.65 -18.57 -4.22
CA LEU A 37 -7.58 -17.65 -4.62
C LEU A 37 -8.09 -16.23 -4.91
N TRP A 38 -9.28 -16.10 -5.48
CA TRP A 38 -9.85 -14.82 -5.94
C TRP A 38 -10.40 -13.97 -4.80
N GLU A 39 -11.14 -14.59 -3.87
CA GLU A 39 -11.72 -13.89 -2.72
C GLU A 39 -10.68 -13.61 -1.64
N HIS A 40 -9.56 -14.35 -1.64
CA HIS A 40 -8.51 -14.18 -0.67
C HIS A 40 -7.85 -12.81 -0.80
N ASP A 41 -7.82 -12.07 0.31
CA ASP A 41 -7.07 -10.83 0.53
C ASP A 41 -7.39 -9.63 -0.38
N SER A 42 -8.36 -9.69 -1.29
CA SER A 42 -8.70 -8.56 -2.18
C SER A 42 -8.92 -7.24 -1.43
N GLU A 43 -9.61 -7.26 -0.30
CA GLU A 43 -9.81 -6.12 0.59
C GLU A 43 -8.49 -5.61 1.16
N ASN A 44 -7.68 -6.50 1.73
CA ASN A 44 -6.41 -6.14 2.36
C ASN A 44 -5.38 -5.62 1.34
N ILE A 45 -5.36 -6.19 0.13
CA ILE A 45 -4.58 -5.66 -1.00
C ILE A 45 -5.01 -4.24 -1.30
N GLY A 46 -6.32 -3.99 -1.39
CA GLY A 46 -6.88 -2.66 -1.60
C GLY A 46 -6.47 -1.67 -0.50
N ARG A 47 -6.51 -2.11 0.76
CA ARG A 47 -6.11 -1.31 1.93
C ARG A 47 -4.64 -0.90 1.89
N VAL A 48 -3.72 -1.83 1.64
CA VAL A 48 -2.28 -1.51 1.53
C VAL A 48 -2.00 -0.63 0.30
N LEU A 49 -2.63 -0.93 -0.85
CA LEU A 49 -2.47 -0.11 -2.05
C LEU A 49 -2.95 1.32 -1.81
N HIS A 50 -4.11 1.48 -1.17
CA HIS A 50 -4.65 2.79 -0.82
C HIS A 50 -3.72 3.56 0.13
N ALA A 51 -3.23 2.90 1.19
CA ALA A 51 -2.25 3.49 2.10
C ALA A 51 -0.99 4.00 1.37
N HIS A 52 -0.45 3.19 0.45
CA HIS A 52 0.68 3.57 -0.39
C HIS A 52 0.39 4.78 -1.29
N LEU A 53 -0.74 4.77 -2.00
CA LEU A 53 -1.12 5.83 -2.94
C LEU A 53 -1.33 7.18 -2.24
N VAL A 54 -1.95 7.18 -1.06
CA VAL A 54 -2.15 8.39 -0.26
C VAL A 54 -0.80 8.99 0.16
N VAL A 55 0.11 8.16 0.69
CA VAL A 55 1.45 8.62 1.08
C VAL A 55 2.23 9.12 -0.13
N GLU A 56 2.17 8.43 -1.25
CA GLU A 56 2.87 8.84 -2.48
C GLU A 56 2.36 10.17 -3.03
N HIS A 57 1.05 10.41 -2.94
CA HIS A 57 0.44 11.68 -3.30
C HIS A 57 1.05 12.83 -2.49
N PHE A 58 1.04 12.72 -1.15
CA PHE A 58 1.57 13.76 -0.28
C PHE A 58 3.09 13.88 -0.34
N LEU A 59 3.83 12.78 -0.52
CA LEU A 59 5.26 12.82 -0.75
C LEU A 59 5.59 13.60 -2.04
N THR A 60 4.83 13.38 -3.11
CA THR A 60 5.02 14.12 -4.37
C THR A 60 4.74 15.62 -4.18
N ALA A 61 3.66 15.97 -3.49
CA ALA A 61 3.31 17.36 -3.19
C ALA A 61 4.38 18.03 -2.32
N HIS A 62 4.86 17.33 -1.29
CA HIS A 62 5.93 17.78 -0.40
C HIS A 62 7.22 18.07 -1.17
N LEU A 63 7.70 17.11 -1.98
CA LEU A 63 8.92 17.31 -2.77
C LEU A 63 8.79 18.50 -3.74
N GLN A 64 7.60 18.70 -4.32
CA GLN A 64 7.34 19.83 -5.20
C GLN A 64 7.38 21.16 -4.45
N ALA A 65 6.81 21.21 -3.23
CA ALA A 65 6.81 22.39 -2.37
C ALA A 65 8.23 22.77 -1.91
N GLN A 66 9.05 21.78 -1.55
CA GLN A 66 10.45 21.99 -1.16
C GLN A 66 11.35 22.41 -2.35
N ASN A 67 10.92 22.13 -3.58
CA ASN A 67 11.69 22.40 -4.79
C ASN A 67 10.87 23.19 -5.83
N PRO A 68 10.44 24.43 -5.51
CA PRO A 68 9.47 25.17 -6.33
C PRO A 68 10.01 25.58 -7.71
N LYS A 69 11.34 25.53 -7.90
CA LYS A 69 12.01 25.84 -9.18
C LYS A 69 12.09 24.64 -10.13
N LEU A 70 11.76 23.43 -9.67
CA LEU A 70 11.74 22.25 -10.52
C LEU A 70 10.46 22.20 -11.36
N ALA A 71 10.59 21.64 -12.57
CA ALA A 71 9.43 21.23 -13.35
C ALA A 71 8.55 20.25 -12.56
N PRO A 72 7.25 20.10 -12.91
CA PRO A 72 6.34 19.23 -12.18
C PRO A 72 6.90 17.82 -11.95
N ILE A 73 7.13 17.45 -10.69
CA ILE A 73 7.73 16.15 -10.31
C ILE A 73 6.87 14.98 -10.80
N SER A 74 5.54 15.16 -10.85
CA SER A 74 4.61 14.15 -11.39
C SER A 74 4.90 13.77 -12.85
N GLY A 75 5.42 14.71 -13.66
CA GLY A 75 5.80 14.47 -15.05
C GLY A 75 7.05 13.61 -15.22
N ALA A 76 7.91 13.55 -14.20
CA ALA A 76 9.16 12.79 -14.23
C ALA A 76 8.98 11.28 -14.02
N ARG A 77 7.76 10.82 -13.66
CA ARG A 77 7.41 9.40 -13.46
C ARG A 77 8.38 8.64 -12.53
N LEU A 78 8.85 9.33 -11.49
CA LEU A 78 9.71 8.73 -10.48
C LEU A 78 8.97 7.62 -9.72
N THR A 79 9.68 6.54 -9.42
CA THR A 79 9.17 5.49 -8.53
C THR A 79 9.08 6.00 -7.09
N PHE A 80 8.28 5.34 -6.25
CA PHE A 80 8.17 5.68 -4.84
C PHE A 80 9.54 5.73 -4.13
N ALA A 81 10.39 4.71 -4.34
CA ALA A 81 11.72 4.67 -3.73
C ALA A 81 12.62 5.82 -4.20
N GLN A 82 12.52 6.21 -5.48
CA GLN A 82 13.24 7.38 -6.01
C GLN A 82 12.74 8.68 -5.36
N LYS A 83 11.43 8.82 -5.13
CA LYS A 83 10.88 9.98 -4.41
C LYS A 83 11.37 10.05 -2.97
N VAL A 84 11.39 8.92 -2.26
CA VAL A 84 11.94 8.85 -0.89
C VAL A 84 13.42 9.26 -0.88
N ALA A 85 14.20 8.84 -1.88
CA ALA A 85 15.61 9.23 -2.00
C ALA A 85 15.82 10.74 -2.30
N LEU A 86 14.79 11.47 -2.74
CA LEU A 86 14.83 12.92 -2.93
C LEU A 86 14.52 13.71 -1.66
N ILE A 87 14.15 13.05 -0.55
CA ILE A 87 14.03 13.71 0.75
C ILE A 87 15.42 14.22 1.15
N GLY A 88 15.60 15.53 1.05
CA GLY A 88 16.90 16.18 1.20
C GLY A 88 17.37 16.25 2.66
N ASP A 89 18.65 16.59 2.84
CA ASP A 89 19.26 16.56 4.16
C ASP A 89 18.70 17.59 5.15
N ASN A 90 18.11 18.66 4.62
CA ASN A 90 17.61 19.80 5.36
C ASN A 90 16.18 19.60 5.90
N ASP A 91 15.47 18.54 5.48
CA ASP A 91 14.12 18.25 5.95
C ASP A 91 14.13 17.17 7.03
N GLN A 92 14.41 17.58 8.27
CA GLN A 92 14.52 16.66 9.39
C GLN A 92 13.21 15.90 9.64
N THR A 93 12.06 16.55 9.48
CA THR A 93 10.75 15.92 9.71
C THR A 93 10.47 14.82 8.68
N ALA A 94 10.67 15.09 7.39
CA ALA A 94 10.46 14.08 6.35
C ALA A 94 11.50 12.95 6.43
N LYS A 95 12.73 13.24 6.85
CA LYS A 95 13.78 12.23 7.05
C LYS A 95 13.42 11.18 8.09
N LEU A 96 12.77 11.58 9.19
CA LEU A 96 12.31 10.65 10.22
C LEU A 96 11.38 9.58 9.65
N LEU A 97 10.64 9.90 8.58
CA LEU A 97 9.69 8.97 7.96
C LEU A 97 10.35 7.91 7.08
N ILE A 98 11.59 8.12 6.63
CA ILE A 98 12.24 7.27 5.60
C ILE A 98 12.17 5.78 5.93
N PRO A 99 12.53 5.30 7.14
CA PRO A 99 12.47 3.88 7.45
C PRO A 99 11.06 3.29 7.28
N GLY A 100 10.03 3.98 7.77
CA GLY A 100 8.64 3.56 7.65
C GLY A 100 8.11 3.65 6.20
N LEU A 101 8.51 4.68 5.44
CA LEU A 101 8.17 4.80 4.02
C LEU A 101 8.75 3.64 3.20
N LEU A 102 10.00 3.26 3.47
CA LEU A 102 10.64 2.11 2.84
C LEU A 102 9.99 0.79 3.25
N GLY A 103 9.58 0.65 4.52
CA GLY A 103 8.79 -0.49 5.00
C GLY A 103 7.46 -0.63 4.26
N LEU A 104 6.69 0.45 4.16
CA LEU A 104 5.44 0.50 3.39
C LEU A 104 5.66 0.10 1.92
N ASN A 105 6.72 0.60 1.29
CA ASN A 105 7.07 0.25 -0.09
C ASN A 105 7.45 -1.23 -0.25
N LYS A 106 8.17 -1.82 0.72
CA LYS A 106 8.51 -3.25 0.74
C LYS A 106 7.25 -4.11 0.77
N VAL A 107 6.31 -3.80 1.68
CA VAL A 107 5.03 -4.52 1.77
C VAL A 107 4.27 -4.42 0.44
N ARG A 108 4.09 -3.21 -0.10
CA ARG A 108 3.40 -2.98 -1.38
C ARG A 108 4.05 -3.73 -2.54
N ASN A 109 5.38 -3.78 -2.61
CA ASN A 109 6.07 -4.50 -3.68
C ASN A 109 5.87 -6.02 -3.58
N ARG A 110 5.78 -6.60 -2.36
CA ARG A 110 5.42 -8.01 -2.22
C ARG A 110 3.99 -8.28 -2.71
N LEU A 111 3.05 -7.38 -2.47
CA LEU A 111 1.67 -7.51 -2.97
C LEU A 111 1.58 -7.49 -4.49
N ALA A 112 2.41 -6.70 -5.16
CA ALA A 112 2.44 -6.67 -6.62
C ALA A 112 2.84 -8.03 -7.24
N HIS A 113 3.44 -8.93 -6.45
CA HIS A 113 3.91 -10.24 -6.89
C HIS A 113 3.19 -11.43 -6.21
N LYS A 114 2.31 -11.18 -5.24
CA LYS A 114 1.60 -12.22 -4.47
C LYS A 114 0.12 -11.87 -4.31
N LEU A 115 -0.75 -12.87 -4.46
CA LEU A 115 -2.21 -12.74 -4.20
C LEU A 115 -2.56 -12.82 -2.70
N LYS A 116 -1.56 -12.78 -1.82
CA LYS A 116 -1.72 -12.82 -0.37
C LYS A 116 -0.91 -11.70 0.28
N VAL A 117 -1.56 -11.00 1.21
CA VAL A 117 -0.97 -9.96 2.02
C VAL A 117 -0.26 -10.62 3.18
N GLU A 118 1.07 -10.56 3.12
CA GLU A 118 1.94 -10.99 4.20
C GLU A 118 2.70 -9.76 4.68
N ILE A 119 2.43 -9.35 5.93
CA ILE A 119 3.16 -8.29 6.64
C ILE A 119 3.91 -9.00 7.76
N ASP A 120 5.24 -9.01 7.67
CA ASP A 120 6.09 -9.68 8.64
C ASP A 120 6.52 -8.73 9.77
N ALA A 121 7.15 -9.31 10.79
CA ALA A 121 7.61 -8.54 11.95
C ALA A 121 8.67 -7.50 11.59
N GLU A 122 9.50 -7.73 10.55
CA GLU A 122 10.53 -6.78 10.12
C GLU A 122 9.88 -5.55 9.50
N ASP A 123 8.79 -5.71 8.74
CA ASP A 123 8.06 -4.59 8.14
C ASP A 123 7.46 -3.68 9.22
N ILE A 124 6.88 -4.29 10.25
CA ILE A 124 6.33 -3.56 11.40
C ILE A 124 7.44 -2.90 12.21
N GLN A 125 8.57 -3.57 12.40
CA GLN A 125 9.73 -2.99 13.06
C GLN A 125 10.28 -1.77 12.30
N ALA A 126 10.31 -1.80 10.97
CA ALA A 126 10.70 -0.65 10.16
C ALA A 126 9.76 0.54 10.37
N ILE A 127 8.46 0.31 10.50
CA ILE A 127 7.48 1.36 10.82
C ILE A 127 7.68 1.89 12.24
N PHE A 128 7.86 1.04 13.25
CA PHE A 128 8.09 1.48 14.63
C PHE A 128 9.45 2.13 14.86
N SER A 129 10.42 1.94 13.96
CA SER A 129 11.69 2.67 14.02
C SER A 129 11.54 4.18 13.78
N VAL A 130 10.38 4.62 13.27
CA VAL A 130 10.00 6.03 13.22
C VAL A 130 9.58 6.45 14.62
N GLU A 131 10.53 6.92 15.43
CA GLU A 131 10.31 7.20 16.86
C GLU A 131 9.15 8.17 17.12
N LEU A 132 8.98 9.19 16.28
CA LEU A 132 7.86 10.12 16.39
C LEU A 132 6.51 9.42 16.21
N TYR A 133 6.41 8.51 15.23
CA TYR A 133 5.21 7.69 15.04
C TYR A 133 4.94 6.81 16.26
N ALA A 134 5.97 6.09 16.72
CA ALA A 134 5.88 5.23 17.89
C ALA A 134 5.47 5.99 19.16
N ALA A 135 5.92 7.25 19.32
CA ALA A 135 5.47 8.12 20.39
C ALA A 135 3.99 8.50 20.24
N THR A 136 3.54 8.92 19.05
CA THR A 136 2.12 9.27 18.84
C THR A 136 1.17 8.10 19.07
N LEU A 137 1.59 6.87 18.77
CA LEU A 137 0.80 5.66 18.99
C LEU A 137 0.47 5.44 20.47
N LYS A 138 1.41 5.75 21.37
CA LYS A 138 1.21 5.60 22.84
C LYS A 138 0.11 6.51 23.36
N GLU A 139 -0.13 7.64 22.69
CA GLU A 139 -1.12 8.64 23.07
C GLU A 139 -2.47 8.46 22.35
N LYS A 140 -2.56 7.56 21.36
CA LYS A 140 -3.80 7.34 20.61
C LYS A 140 -4.86 6.65 21.47
N GLN A 141 -6.12 7.00 21.24
CA GLN A 141 -7.25 6.25 21.78
C GLN A 141 -7.48 4.99 20.93
N ASN A 142 -7.53 3.83 21.58
CA ASN A 142 -7.75 2.52 20.96
C ASN A 142 -6.75 2.14 19.84
N PRO A 143 -5.43 2.20 20.08
CA PRO A 143 -4.45 1.72 19.11
C PRO A 143 -4.57 0.19 18.98
N LYS A 144 -4.29 -0.34 17.79
CA LYS A 144 -4.24 -1.79 17.52
C LYS A 144 -2.85 -2.22 17.02
N PRO A 145 -1.78 -2.04 17.81
CA PRO A 145 -0.41 -2.33 17.38
C PRO A 145 -0.18 -3.82 17.07
N GLU A 146 -1.05 -4.70 17.56
CA GLU A 146 -1.06 -6.12 17.27
C GLU A 146 -1.60 -6.49 15.87
N ASP A 147 -2.29 -5.58 15.19
CA ASP A 147 -2.78 -5.75 13.82
C ASP A 147 -1.79 -5.10 12.83
N PRO A 148 -0.97 -5.88 12.10
CA PRO A 148 0.05 -5.36 11.19
C PRO A 148 -0.52 -4.47 10.08
N LEU A 149 -1.73 -4.80 9.61
CA LEU A 149 -2.38 -4.05 8.55
C LEU A 149 -2.89 -2.70 9.08
N TRP A 150 -3.46 -2.70 10.29
CA TRP A 150 -3.83 -1.46 10.95
C TRP A 150 -2.63 -0.55 11.19
N VAL A 151 -1.50 -1.08 11.66
CA VAL A 151 -0.25 -0.31 11.88
C VAL A 151 0.21 0.33 10.57
N LEU A 152 0.20 -0.42 9.47
CA LEU A 152 0.58 0.10 8.16
C LEU A 152 -0.32 1.25 7.70
N GLU A 153 -1.63 1.12 7.85
CA GLU A 153 -2.60 2.15 7.49
C GLU A 153 -2.49 3.39 8.40
N ASP A 154 -2.31 3.17 9.70
CA ASP A 154 -2.20 4.25 10.68
C ASP A 154 -0.90 5.03 10.49
N PHE A 155 0.21 4.34 10.21
CA PHE A 155 1.46 4.96 9.79
C PHE A 155 1.29 5.76 8.50
N ALA A 156 0.62 5.21 7.49
CA ALA A 156 0.39 5.92 6.24
C ALA A 156 -0.40 7.24 6.44
N LYS A 157 -1.41 7.22 7.33
CA LYS A 157 -2.15 8.44 7.73
C LYS A 157 -1.23 9.42 8.44
N PHE A 158 -0.43 8.96 9.41
CA PHE A 158 0.53 9.78 10.13
C PHE A 158 1.55 10.44 9.19
N ALA A 159 2.19 9.66 8.32
CA ALA A 159 3.17 10.13 7.36
C ALA A 159 2.54 11.11 6.35
N GLY A 160 1.34 10.79 5.84
CA GLY A 160 0.58 11.67 4.96
C GLY A 160 0.30 13.03 5.59
N THR A 161 -0.15 13.05 6.85
CA THR A 161 -0.39 14.29 7.60
C THR A 161 0.88 15.12 7.76
N LEU A 162 2.02 14.52 8.14
CA LEU A 162 3.27 15.26 8.28
C LEU A 162 3.80 15.82 6.95
N LEU A 163 3.71 15.03 5.87
CA LEU A 163 4.09 15.48 4.53
C LEU A 163 3.16 16.59 4.03
N GLN A 164 1.87 16.51 4.33
CA GLN A 164 0.90 17.56 4.02
C GLN A 164 1.21 18.85 4.79
N SER A 165 1.40 18.76 6.11
CA SER A 165 1.70 19.92 6.97
C SER A 165 3.00 20.61 6.58
N SER A 166 4.04 19.84 6.25
CA SER A 166 5.32 20.41 5.80
C SER A 166 5.25 21.07 4.42
N ALA A 167 4.31 20.63 3.57
CA ALA A 167 4.02 21.23 2.26
C ALA A 167 3.05 22.42 2.34
N ALA A 168 2.47 22.70 3.52
CA ALA A 168 1.46 23.73 3.67
C ALA A 168 2.06 25.14 3.47
N PRO A 169 1.34 26.07 2.82
CA PRO A 169 1.85 27.42 2.56
C PRO A 169 2.21 28.21 3.82
N ASP A 170 1.58 27.88 4.95
CA ASP A 170 1.76 28.49 6.26
C ASP A 170 2.77 27.75 7.15
N ASN A 171 3.44 26.70 6.67
CA ASN A 171 4.46 25.98 7.45
C ASN A 171 5.58 26.93 7.98
N ALA A 172 5.96 27.93 7.18
CA ALA A 172 6.90 28.96 7.60
C ALA A 172 6.40 29.85 8.77
N LEU A 173 5.07 29.97 8.95
CA LEU A 173 4.47 30.67 10.09
C LEU A 173 4.53 29.80 11.35
N TRP A 174 4.31 28.48 11.23
CA TRP A 174 4.45 27.52 12.33
C TRP A 174 5.89 27.39 12.81
N ALA A 175 6.86 27.27 11.89
CA ALA A 175 8.28 27.23 12.25
C ALA A 175 8.72 28.47 13.06
N LYS A 176 8.27 29.67 12.65
CA LYS A 176 8.50 30.91 13.40
C LYS A 176 7.83 30.94 14.77
N ALA A 177 6.68 30.27 14.93
CA ALA A 177 6.01 30.19 16.23
C ALA A 177 6.77 29.28 17.21
N PHE A 178 7.39 28.20 16.73
CA PHE A 178 8.18 27.28 17.57
C PHE A 178 9.59 27.78 17.90
N GLU A 179 10.19 28.66 17.10
CA GLU A 179 11.48 29.31 17.43
C GLU A 179 11.39 30.31 18.59
N ASN A 180 10.18 30.74 18.97
CA ASN A 180 9.94 31.76 20.00
C ASN A 180 9.23 31.21 21.27
N ALA A 181 9.17 29.88 21.42
CA ALA A 181 8.60 29.19 22.58
C ALA A 181 9.70 28.50 23.40
#